data_AF-A0A091W2I6-F1
#
_entry.id   AF-A0A091W2I6-F1
#
_cell.length_a   1.000
_cell.length_b   1.000
_cell.length_c   1.000
_cell.angle_alpha   90.00
_cell.angle_beta   90.00
_cell.angle_gamma   90.00
#
_symmetry.space_group_name_H-M   'P 1'
#
loop_
_entity.id
_entity.type
_entity.pdbx_description
1 polymer ?
#
loop_
_entity_poly.entity_id
_entity_poly.type
_entity_poly.pdbx_seq_one_letter_code
_entity_poly.pdbx_strand_id
1 'polypeptide(L)'
;CPPLGLESLRVLDSQLRASSDKRYGLGAHRGRLNIQSGLYDGDFYDGGWCAGQEDTEQWLEVDARGLTNFTGVITQGLNSIWTYDWVTSYKVQVSNDTRTWEPCRNGTEEAIFPGNKDPETPVLNLLPSPVVARYLRINPQTWFPNGTICLRAEVLGCPLPDPNNIHSWHSQPLPTDKLDFRHHNYKEMRKLMKRVNDECPDITRVYSIGKSYLGLKMYVMEISDNPGQHEVGEPEFRYVAGMHGNEVLGRELLLNLMEYLCREFRLGNPRVVQLVTETRIHLLPSMNPDGYETAYKLGSELSGWAMGRWTYEGIDLNHNFADLNTALWDAEDNDLVPHEFPNHYIPIPEYYTFANATVAPETRAVIDWMQRYPFVLSANLHGGELVVTYPFDMTRTYWKAQELNPTAGDGGFRRL
;
A
#
# COMPACT_ATOMS: atom_id res chain seq x y z
N CYS A 1 7.51 10.28 -18.22
CA CYS A 1 7.77 11.10 -17.02
C CYS A 1 7.10 10.45 -15.81
N PRO A 2 7.51 10.77 -14.56
CA PRO A 2 6.84 10.25 -13.38
C PRO A 2 5.43 10.88 -13.21
N PRO A 3 4.61 10.35 -12.28
CA PRO A 3 3.39 10.99 -11.84
C PRO A 3 3.63 12.39 -11.27
N LEU A 4 2.72 13.32 -11.54
CA LEU A 4 2.73 14.65 -10.93
C LEU A 4 2.31 14.60 -9.46
N GLY A 5 1.51 13.60 -9.08
CA GLY A 5 1.18 13.30 -7.70
C GLY A 5 -0.22 13.77 -7.31
N LEU A 6 -1.20 13.47 -8.14
CA LEU A 6 -2.60 13.54 -7.77
C LEU A 6 -2.90 12.52 -6.67
N GLU A 7 -2.41 11.28 -6.82
CA GLU A 7 -2.54 10.20 -5.82
C GLU A 7 -1.79 10.54 -4.52
N SER A 8 -0.51 10.94 -4.65
CA SER A 8 0.37 11.24 -3.51
C SER A 8 0.12 12.59 -2.84
N LEU A 9 -0.93 13.32 -3.24
CA LEU A 9 -1.28 14.66 -2.74
C LEU A 9 -0.22 15.75 -2.93
N ARG A 10 0.84 15.51 -3.73
CA ARG A 10 1.81 16.55 -4.12
C ARG A 10 1.16 17.64 -4.95
N VAL A 11 0.19 17.28 -5.79
CA VAL A 11 -0.71 18.24 -6.43
C VAL A 11 -1.77 18.64 -5.41
N LEU A 12 -1.79 19.91 -5.00
CA LEU A 12 -2.71 20.41 -3.99
C LEU A 12 -4.14 20.56 -4.55
N ASP A 13 -5.15 20.60 -3.68
CA ASP A 13 -6.55 20.79 -4.10
C ASP A 13 -6.74 22.09 -4.91
N SER A 14 -6.00 23.14 -4.55
CA SER A 14 -6.01 24.42 -5.27
C SER A 14 -5.46 24.36 -6.70
N GLN A 15 -4.81 23.26 -7.08
CA GLN A 15 -4.33 22.99 -8.45
C GLN A 15 -5.33 22.17 -9.27
N LEU A 16 -6.42 21.71 -8.67
CA LEU A 16 -7.43 20.90 -9.33
C LEU A 16 -8.70 21.72 -9.52
N ARG A 17 -9.24 21.69 -10.73
CA ARG A 17 -10.50 22.35 -11.09
C ARG A 17 -11.33 21.42 -11.96
N ALA A 18 -12.64 21.66 -11.99
CA ALA A 18 -13.53 20.96 -12.91
C ALA A 18 -14.52 21.95 -13.53
N SER A 19 -15.10 21.55 -14.65
CA SER A 19 -16.19 22.26 -15.32
C SER A 19 -17.43 22.39 -14.43
N SER A 20 -17.75 21.31 -13.71
CA SER A 20 -18.85 21.20 -12.77
C SER A 20 -18.61 20.01 -11.83
N ASP A 21 -19.34 19.98 -10.72
CA ASP A 21 -19.38 18.85 -9.80
C ASP A 21 -20.83 18.54 -9.39
N LYS A 22 -21.15 17.26 -9.22
CA LYS A 22 -22.49 16.81 -8.82
C LYS A 22 -22.83 17.21 -7.38
N ARG A 23 -21.82 17.28 -6.52
CA ARG A 23 -21.86 17.71 -5.12
C ARG A 23 -20.42 17.87 -4.63
N TYR A 24 -20.25 18.53 -3.47
CA TYR A 24 -18.93 18.79 -2.89
C TYR A 24 -18.07 17.52 -2.76
N GLY A 25 -18.62 16.42 -2.22
CA GLY A 25 -17.90 15.14 -2.07
C GLY A 25 -17.41 14.52 -3.38
N LEU A 26 -17.91 14.99 -4.54
CA LEU A 26 -17.52 14.56 -5.89
C LEU A 26 -16.82 15.67 -6.68
N GLY A 27 -16.19 16.63 -6.00
CA GLY A 27 -15.49 17.75 -6.62
C GLY A 27 -14.12 17.37 -7.22
N ALA A 28 -13.51 18.32 -7.93
CA ALA A 28 -12.19 18.13 -8.58
C ALA A 28 -11.09 17.64 -7.62
N HIS A 29 -11.13 18.08 -6.36
CA HIS A 29 -10.20 17.67 -5.31
C HIS A 29 -10.24 16.16 -5.00
N ARG A 30 -11.32 15.48 -5.38
CA ARG A 30 -11.50 14.02 -5.25
C ARG A 30 -11.20 13.28 -6.55
N GLY A 31 -10.93 13.96 -7.66
CA GLY A 31 -10.58 13.34 -8.96
C GLY A 31 -9.18 12.70 -9.01
N ARG A 32 -8.68 12.20 -7.88
CA ARG A 32 -7.32 11.67 -7.71
C ARG A 32 -7.32 10.16 -7.83
N LEU A 33 -6.32 9.61 -8.51
CA LEU A 33 -6.14 8.18 -8.65
C LEU A 33 -6.12 7.49 -7.27
N ASN A 34 -6.73 6.30 -7.20
CA ASN A 34 -6.82 5.46 -6.00
C ASN A 34 -7.50 6.09 -4.78
N ILE A 35 -8.15 7.27 -4.89
CA ILE A 35 -8.92 7.81 -3.77
C ILE A 35 -10.08 6.87 -3.41
N GLN A 36 -10.32 6.68 -2.11
CA GLN A 36 -11.39 5.83 -1.59
C GLN A 36 -12.57 6.67 -1.11
N SER A 37 -13.79 6.16 -1.27
CA SER A 37 -15.00 6.73 -0.67
C SER A 37 -15.10 6.38 0.81
N GLY A 38 -15.94 7.12 1.53
CA GLY A 38 -16.52 6.62 2.78
C GLY A 38 -17.46 5.44 2.58
N LEU A 39 -18.06 4.96 3.67
CA LEU A 39 -19.04 3.86 3.68
C LEU A 39 -20.39 4.25 3.05
N TYR A 40 -20.70 5.54 2.99
CA TYR A 40 -21.97 6.07 2.54
C TYR A 40 -21.76 7.07 1.41
N ASP A 41 -22.56 6.97 0.36
CA ASP A 41 -22.58 7.98 -0.70
C ASP A 41 -23.20 9.29 -0.20
N GLY A 42 -22.67 10.41 -0.69
CA GLY A 42 -23.19 11.74 -0.37
C GLY A 42 -22.58 12.37 0.88
N ASP A 43 -21.54 11.76 1.43
CA ASP A 43 -20.71 12.40 2.44
C ASP A 43 -19.74 13.43 1.81
N PHE A 44 -18.89 14.04 2.63
CA PHE A 44 -17.90 15.01 2.15
C PHE A 44 -16.71 14.35 1.43
N TYR A 45 -16.66 13.02 1.36
CA TYR A 45 -15.50 12.23 0.96
C TYR A 45 -15.90 11.06 0.03
N ASP A 46 -16.66 11.32 -1.02
CA ASP A 46 -16.96 10.31 -2.04
C ASP A 46 -15.70 9.96 -2.88
N GLY A 47 -15.70 8.83 -3.58
CA GLY A 47 -14.50 8.22 -4.16
C GLY A 47 -14.10 8.69 -5.56
N GLY A 48 -14.27 9.96 -5.91
CA GLY A 48 -13.87 10.47 -7.23
C GLY A 48 -14.41 11.85 -7.58
N TRP A 49 -14.08 12.36 -8.79
CA TRP A 49 -14.78 13.52 -9.35
C TRP A 49 -15.94 13.03 -10.22
N CYS A 50 -17.11 13.67 -10.11
CA CYS A 50 -18.22 13.47 -11.03
C CYS A 50 -18.77 14.80 -11.52
N ALA A 51 -18.97 14.93 -12.83
CA ALA A 51 -19.56 16.12 -13.41
C ALA A 51 -21.01 16.31 -12.96
N GLY A 52 -21.43 17.58 -12.83
CA GLY A 52 -22.81 17.95 -12.51
C GLY A 52 -23.76 17.92 -13.72
N GLN A 53 -23.21 17.88 -14.94
CA GLN A 53 -23.96 17.78 -16.19
C GLN A 53 -23.40 16.62 -17.04
N GLU A 54 -24.27 15.95 -17.79
CA GLU A 54 -23.94 14.79 -18.61
C GLU A 54 -23.80 15.18 -20.09
N ASP A 55 -22.78 15.97 -20.41
CA ASP A 55 -22.45 16.39 -21.78
C ASP A 55 -20.94 16.24 -22.08
N THR A 56 -20.54 16.46 -23.33
CA THR A 56 -19.15 16.29 -23.77
C THR A 56 -18.25 17.50 -23.50
N GLU A 57 -18.78 18.56 -22.86
CA GLU A 57 -18.05 19.79 -22.54
C GLU A 57 -17.44 19.77 -21.13
N GLN A 58 -17.64 18.66 -20.40
CA GLN A 58 -17.10 18.50 -19.06
C GLN A 58 -15.59 18.27 -19.06
N TRP A 59 -14.92 18.68 -17.99
CA TRP A 59 -13.48 18.50 -17.84
C TRP A 59 -13.01 18.47 -16.39
N LEU A 60 -11.92 17.73 -16.16
CA LEU A 60 -11.08 17.79 -14.98
C LEU A 60 -9.74 18.42 -15.38
N GLU A 61 -9.31 19.46 -14.68
CA GLU A 61 -8.13 20.27 -14.98
C GLU A 61 -7.08 20.15 -13.87
N VAL A 62 -5.81 20.06 -14.27
CA VAL A 62 -4.63 20.05 -13.40
C VAL A 62 -3.73 21.23 -13.76
N ASP A 63 -3.43 22.11 -12.79
CA ASP A 63 -2.38 23.14 -12.87
C ASP A 63 -1.05 22.58 -12.37
N ALA A 64 -0.09 22.38 -13.27
CA ALA A 64 1.25 21.91 -12.91
C ALA A 64 2.15 22.99 -12.26
N ARG A 65 1.62 24.21 -12.04
CA ARG A 65 2.30 25.41 -11.48
C ARG A 65 3.43 25.99 -12.32
N GLY A 66 4.01 25.22 -13.23
CA GLY A 66 5.04 25.65 -14.17
C GLY A 66 4.97 24.86 -15.47
N LEU A 67 5.81 25.25 -16.44
CA LEU A 67 5.93 24.52 -17.70
C LEU A 67 6.34 23.08 -17.42
N THR A 68 5.53 22.15 -17.91
CA THR A 68 5.66 20.73 -17.65
C THR A 68 5.53 20.00 -18.96
N ASN A 69 6.44 19.05 -19.21
CA ASN A 69 6.35 18.16 -20.35
C ASN A 69 5.42 16.98 -20.00
N PHE A 70 4.16 17.08 -20.40
CA PHE A 70 3.15 16.05 -20.18
C PHE A 70 3.37 14.86 -21.11
N THR A 71 3.25 13.64 -20.59
CA THR A 71 3.53 12.40 -21.33
C THR A 71 2.39 11.39 -21.31
N GLY A 72 1.43 11.50 -20.40
CA GLY A 72 0.34 10.54 -20.30
C GLY A 72 -0.65 10.87 -19.18
N VAL A 73 -1.74 10.11 -19.17
CA VAL A 73 -2.81 10.19 -18.17
C VAL A 73 -3.18 8.76 -17.76
N ILE A 74 -3.37 8.55 -16.47
CA ILE A 74 -3.95 7.32 -15.92
C ILE A 74 -5.36 7.68 -15.46
N THR A 75 -6.36 6.91 -15.89
CA THR A 75 -7.76 7.09 -15.44
C THR A 75 -8.24 5.87 -14.69
N GLN A 76 -9.16 6.09 -13.75
CA GLN A 76 -9.83 5.07 -12.95
C GLN A 76 -11.28 5.52 -12.75
N GLY A 77 -12.24 4.59 -12.59
CA GLY A 77 -13.64 4.96 -12.35
C GLY A 77 -13.90 5.42 -10.92
N LEU A 78 -15.15 5.72 -10.57
CA LEU A 78 -15.55 6.11 -9.21
C LEU A 78 -15.39 4.94 -8.23
N ASN A 79 -14.81 5.18 -7.06
CA ASN A 79 -14.93 4.23 -5.96
C ASN A 79 -16.23 4.49 -5.20
N SER A 80 -17.15 3.54 -5.23
CA SER A 80 -18.39 3.53 -4.45
C SER A 80 -18.85 2.09 -4.26
N ILE A 81 -19.45 1.81 -3.10
CA ILE A 81 -20.09 0.52 -2.80
C ILE A 81 -21.51 0.46 -3.41
N TRP A 82 -22.09 1.61 -3.73
CA TRP A 82 -23.51 1.76 -4.07
C TRP A 82 -23.74 2.02 -5.56
N THR A 83 -22.79 2.65 -6.26
CA THR A 83 -22.93 3.00 -7.67
C THR A 83 -21.73 2.57 -8.52
N TYR A 84 -21.98 2.52 -9.83
CA TYR A 84 -21.05 2.07 -10.86
C TYR A 84 -20.92 3.17 -11.90
N ASP A 85 -19.88 4.00 -11.78
CA ASP A 85 -19.70 5.17 -12.63
C ASP A 85 -18.26 5.25 -13.14
N TRP A 86 -18.07 5.32 -14.46
CA TRP A 86 -16.75 5.52 -15.06
C TRP A 86 -16.84 6.08 -16.47
N VAL A 87 -15.79 6.81 -16.85
CA VAL A 87 -15.57 7.29 -18.22
C VAL A 87 -14.95 6.19 -19.09
N THR A 88 -15.53 5.96 -20.26
CA THR A 88 -15.12 4.91 -21.22
C THR A 88 -14.27 5.46 -22.37
N SER A 89 -14.33 6.76 -22.66
CA SER A 89 -13.38 7.45 -23.54
C SER A 89 -13.28 8.93 -23.20
N TYR A 90 -12.12 9.53 -23.48
CA TYR A 90 -11.85 10.94 -23.21
C TYR A 90 -10.88 11.54 -24.23
N LYS A 91 -10.85 12.87 -24.30
CA LYS A 91 -9.82 13.65 -24.99
C LYS A 91 -8.94 14.35 -23.96
N VAL A 92 -7.75 14.78 -24.39
CA VAL A 92 -6.85 15.58 -23.58
C VAL A 92 -6.61 16.92 -24.28
N GLN A 93 -6.68 18.00 -23.52
CA GLN A 93 -6.33 19.34 -23.98
C GLN A 93 -5.29 19.95 -23.05
N VAL A 94 -4.44 20.83 -23.56
CA VAL A 94 -3.44 21.54 -22.78
C VAL A 94 -3.56 23.04 -22.98
N SER A 95 -3.05 23.82 -22.02
CA SER A 95 -3.03 25.27 -22.10
C SER A 95 -1.86 25.86 -21.34
N ASN A 96 -1.43 27.06 -21.74
CA ASN A 96 -0.47 27.88 -21.01
C ASN A 96 -1.12 29.03 -20.24
N ASP A 97 -2.37 29.38 -20.54
CA ASP A 97 -3.02 30.59 -20.03
C ASP A 97 -4.46 30.39 -19.54
N THR A 98 -4.97 29.15 -19.56
CA THR A 98 -6.36 28.75 -19.23
C THR A 98 -7.44 29.29 -20.17
N ARG A 99 -7.07 30.06 -21.20
CA ARG A 99 -8.00 30.67 -22.17
C ARG A 99 -7.99 29.94 -23.50
N THR A 100 -6.82 29.69 -24.06
CA THR A 100 -6.65 28.95 -25.31
C THR A 100 -6.26 27.52 -24.98
N TRP A 101 -7.05 26.57 -25.47
CA TRP A 101 -6.86 25.14 -25.23
C TRP A 101 -6.49 24.46 -26.54
N GLU A 102 -5.35 23.76 -26.52
CA GLU A 102 -4.84 23.01 -27.66
C GLU A 102 -5.11 21.52 -27.43
N PRO A 103 -5.82 20.84 -28.34
CA PRO A 103 -6.07 19.41 -28.19
C PRO A 103 -4.82 18.59 -28.47
N CYS A 104 -4.62 17.52 -27.69
CA CYS A 104 -3.65 16.49 -28.02
C CYS A 104 -4.08 15.78 -29.31
N ARG A 105 -3.17 15.67 -30.28
CA ARG A 105 -3.45 15.10 -31.60
C ARG A 105 -2.70 13.80 -31.84
N ASN A 106 -3.30 12.91 -32.62
CA ASN A 106 -2.62 11.76 -33.20
C ASN A 106 -2.52 11.99 -34.72
N GLY A 107 -1.38 12.54 -35.16
CA GLY A 107 -1.26 13.07 -36.52
C GLY A 107 -2.10 14.33 -36.71
N THR A 108 -3.06 14.30 -37.63
CA THR A 108 -3.91 15.46 -37.96
C THR A 108 -5.19 15.54 -37.13
N GLU A 109 -5.63 14.43 -36.55
CA GLU A 109 -6.89 14.32 -35.82
C GLU A 109 -6.70 14.48 -34.31
N GLU A 110 -7.74 14.94 -33.61
CA GLU A 110 -7.74 14.95 -32.14
C GLU A 110 -7.70 13.51 -31.62
N ALA A 111 -6.81 13.25 -30.67
CA ALA A 111 -6.67 11.92 -30.09
C ALA A 111 -7.83 11.65 -29.13
N ILE A 112 -8.56 10.55 -29.37
CA ILE A 112 -9.54 9.99 -28.43
C ILE A 112 -8.87 8.80 -27.74
N PHE A 113 -8.81 8.87 -26.41
CA PHE A 113 -8.18 7.86 -25.57
C PHE A 113 -9.25 6.90 -25.02
N PRO A 114 -9.03 5.58 -25.06
CA PRO A 114 -9.88 4.63 -24.35
C PRO A 114 -9.74 4.82 -22.83
N GLY A 115 -10.86 4.92 -22.14
CA GLY A 115 -10.94 5.02 -20.69
C GLY A 115 -11.11 3.65 -20.02
N ASN A 116 -11.89 3.63 -18.96
CA ASN A 116 -12.07 2.49 -18.08
C ASN A 116 -13.18 1.54 -18.56
N LYS A 117 -13.12 0.29 -18.11
CA LYS A 117 -14.14 -0.74 -18.34
C LYS A 117 -14.88 -1.14 -17.07
N ASP A 118 -14.34 -0.74 -15.93
CA ASP A 118 -14.82 -1.01 -14.59
C ASP A 118 -14.33 0.13 -13.66
N PRO A 119 -14.87 0.22 -12.43
CA PRO A 119 -14.54 1.33 -11.54
C PRO A 119 -13.12 1.27 -10.93
N GLU A 120 -12.50 0.08 -10.89
CA GLU A 120 -11.34 -0.18 -10.04
C GLU A 120 -10.02 -0.23 -10.80
N THR A 121 -10.01 -0.71 -12.04
CA THR A 121 -8.77 -0.96 -12.80
C THR A 121 -8.22 0.34 -13.38
N PRO A 122 -7.01 0.79 -12.99
CA PRO A 122 -6.37 1.95 -13.60
C PRO A 122 -6.00 1.68 -15.07
N VAL A 123 -6.19 2.67 -15.93
CA VAL A 123 -5.88 2.59 -17.36
C VAL A 123 -4.90 3.69 -17.75
N LEU A 124 -3.67 3.30 -18.09
CA LEU A 124 -2.64 4.20 -18.61
C LEU A 124 -2.84 4.46 -20.10
N ASN A 125 -2.89 5.74 -20.47
CA ASN A 125 -2.74 6.19 -21.85
C ASN A 125 -1.57 7.16 -21.97
N LEU A 126 -0.61 6.82 -22.84
CA LEU A 126 0.47 7.73 -23.22
C LEU A 126 -0.02 8.71 -24.28
N LEU A 127 0.41 9.96 -24.19
CA LEU A 127 0.16 10.93 -25.25
C LEU A 127 0.95 10.52 -26.51
N PRO A 128 0.37 10.62 -27.73
CA PRO A 128 1.07 10.25 -28.97
C PRO A 128 2.40 11.00 -29.17
N SER A 129 2.48 12.21 -28.64
CA SER A 129 3.71 12.98 -28.52
C SER A 129 3.68 13.76 -27.21
N PRO A 130 4.82 13.87 -26.49
CA PRO A 130 4.89 14.71 -25.30
C PRO A 130 4.56 16.17 -25.63
N VAL A 131 3.82 16.84 -24.74
CA VAL A 131 3.39 18.22 -24.95
C VAL A 131 3.80 19.09 -23.76
N VAL A 132 4.44 20.22 -24.05
CA VAL A 132 4.87 21.18 -23.04
C VAL A 132 3.78 22.21 -22.80
N ALA A 133 3.24 22.23 -21.60
CA ALA A 133 2.25 23.21 -21.18
C ALA A 133 2.24 23.38 -19.65
N ARG A 134 1.44 24.32 -19.13
CA ARG A 134 1.23 24.45 -17.68
C ARG A 134 -0.01 23.71 -17.19
N TYR A 135 -1.08 23.72 -17.98
CA TYR A 135 -2.36 23.14 -17.63
C TYR A 135 -2.69 21.95 -18.54
N LEU A 136 -3.34 20.94 -17.96
CA LEU A 136 -3.86 19.79 -18.69
C LEU A 136 -5.33 19.56 -18.28
N ARG A 137 -6.20 19.33 -19.27
CA ARG A 137 -7.60 18.93 -19.11
C ARG A 137 -7.81 17.51 -19.63
N ILE A 138 -8.58 16.74 -18.86
CA ILE A 138 -9.17 15.48 -19.26
C ILE A 138 -10.64 15.76 -19.57
N ASN A 139 -11.06 15.54 -20.82
CA ASN A 139 -12.40 15.85 -21.31
C ASN A 139 -13.15 14.55 -21.64
N PRO A 140 -14.04 14.05 -20.76
CA PRO A 140 -14.84 12.86 -21.02
C PRO A 140 -15.66 12.98 -22.32
N GLN A 141 -15.74 11.90 -23.10
CA GLN A 141 -16.50 11.85 -24.36
C GLN A 141 -17.61 10.80 -24.32
N THR A 142 -17.34 9.65 -23.70
CA THR A 142 -18.32 8.61 -23.43
C THR A 142 -18.11 8.04 -22.03
N TRP A 143 -19.17 7.52 -21.43
CA TRP A 143 -19.16 6.92 -20.09
C TRP A 143 -19.99 5.64 -20.07
N PHE A 144 -20.01 4.96 -18.93
CA PHE A 144 -20.84 3.77 -18.74
C PHE A 144 -22.33 4.11 -18.99
N PRO A 145 -23.04 3.38 -19.87
CA PRO A 145 -24.40 3.75 -20.26
C PRO A 145 -25.43 3.82 -19.11
N ASN A 146 -25.20 3.07 -18.03
CA ASN A 146 -26.07 3.07 -16.85
C ASN A 146 -25.48 3.88 -15.68
N GLY A 147 -24.44 4.66 -15.92
CA GLY A 147 -23.78 5.52 -14.94
C GLY A 147 -23.67 6.95 -15.45
N THR A 148 -22.81 7.73 -14.79
CA THR A 148 -22.60 9.15 -15.04
C THR A 148 -21.12 9.46 -15.33
N ILE A 149 -20.82 10.71 -15.66
CA ILE A 149 -19.44 11.15 -15.91
C ILE A 149 -18.69 11.23 -14.58
N CYS A 150 -18.01 10.15 -14.22
CA CYS A 150 -17.13 10.11 -13.05
C CYS A 150 -15.76 9.54 -13.41
N LEU A 151 -14.71 10.12 -12.86
CA LEU A 151 -13.36 9.57 -12.95
C LEU A 151 -12.47 10.01 -11.79
N ARG A 152 -11.45 9.20 -11.57
CA ARG A 152 -10.22 9.47 -10.83
C ARG A 152 -9.07 9.51 -11.82
N ALA A 153 -8.05 10.32 -11.58
CA ALA A 153 -6.93 10.44 -12.51
C ALA A 153 -5.57 10.66 -11.83
N GLU A 154 -4.53 10.30 -12.56
CA GLU A 154 -3.14 10.74 -12.35
C GLU A 154 -2.58 11.24 -13.68
N VAL A 155 -1.69 12.24 -13.61
CA VAL A 155 -1.09 12.85 -14.79
C VAL A 155 0.41 12.59 -14.75
N LEU A 156 0.97 12.13 -15.88
CA LEU A 156 2.40 11.90 -16.01
C LEU A 156 3.07 13.10 -16.67
N GLY A 157 4.04 13.71 -16.00
CA GLY A 157 4.72 14.89 -16.53
C GLY A 157 6.06 15.18 -15.84
N CYS A 158 6.98 15.83 -16.56
CA CYS A 158 8.26 16.29 -16.01
C CYS A 158 8.27 17.82 -15.98
N PRO A 159 8.37 18.45 -14.81
CA PRO A 159 8.57 19.89 -14.73
C PRO A 159 9.82 20.31 -15.52
N LEU A 160 9.72 21.37 -16.31
CA LEU A 160 10.84 21.96 -17.01
C LEU A 160 11.48 23.05 -16.15
N PRO A 161 12.80 23.23 -16.23
CA PRO A 161 13.47 24.32 -15.53
C PRO A 161 12.95 25.66 -16.06
N ASP A 162 12.48 26.52 -15.14
CA ASP A 162 12.11 27.89 -15.44
C ASP A 162 13.37 28.77 -15.46
N PRO A 163 13.75 29.38 -16.59
CA PRO A 163 14.93 30.24 -16.69
C PRO A 163 14.90 31.45 -15.74
N ASN A 164 13.71 31.87 -15.30
CA ASN A 164 13.51 33.06 -14.47
C ASN A 164 13.30 32.72 -12.97
N ASN A 165 13.25 31.44 -12.61
CA ASN A 165 13.02 31.02 -11.24
C ASN A 165 14.34 30.75 -10.50
N ILE A 166 14.84 31.79 -9.82
CA ILE A 166 16.06 31.80 -8.99
C ILE A 166 15.98 30.78 -7.82
N HIS A 167 14.77 30.29 -7.48
CA HIS A 167 14.51 29.38 -6.36
C HIS A 167 14.17 27.93 -6.78
N SER A 168 14.41 27.52 -8.03
CA SER A 168 14.02 26.19 -8.54
C SER A 168 14.71 24.99 -7.88
N TRP A 169 15.63 25.19 -6.94
CA TRP A 169 16.23 24.14 -6.13
C TRP A 169 15.73 24.19 -4.68
N HIS A 170 14.45 23.85 -4.46
CA HIS A 170 14.21 22.92 -3.36
C HIS A 170 14.66 21.55 -3.86
N SER A 171 15.98 21.36 -3.99
CA SER A 171 16.55 20.03 -3.85
C SER A 171 15.98 19.53 -2.54
N GLN A 172 15.05 18.57 -2.59
CA GLN A 172 14.78 17.77 -1.41
C GLN A 172 16.16 17.39 -0.87
N PRO A 173 16.45 17.66 0.42
CA PRO A 173 17.77 17.36 0.95
C PRO A 173 18.06 15.92 0.56
N LEU A 174 19.12 15.72 -0.25
CA LEU A 174 19.55 14.38 -0.59
C LEU A 174 19.75 13.68 0.75
N PRO A 175 19.15 12.50 0.97
CA PRO A 175 19.32 11.78 2.21
C PRO A 175 20.82 11.72 2.52
N THR A 176 21.24 12.25 3.66
CA THR A 176 22.63 12.11 4.13
C THR A 176 22.95 10.65 4.45
N ASP A 177 21.90 9.86 4.68
CA ASP A 177 21.96 8.46 5.01
C ASP A 177 22.25 7.64 3.76
N LYS A 178 23.28 6.79 3.83
CA LYS A 178 23.71 5.91 2.72
C LYS A 178 22.79 4.69 2.52
N LEU A 179 21.50 4.79 2.88
CA LEU A 179 20.52 3.70 2.76
C LEU A 179 20.00 3.57 1.32
N ASP A 180 19.61 2.36 0.91
CA ASP A 180 19.11 2.07 -0.44
C ASP A 180 17.60 2.41 -0.52
N PHE A 181 17.26 3.69 -0.73
CA PHE A 181 15.87 4.15 -0.85
C PHE A 181 15.29 3.92 -2.25
N ARG A 182 14.69 2.76 -2.46
CA ARG A 182 13.94 2.40 -3.67
C ARG A 182 13.10 1.14 -3.41
N HIS A 183 12.21 0.82 -4.33
CA HIS A 183 11.54 -0.48 -4.30
C HIS A 183 12.49 -1.60 -4.77
N HIS A 184 12.49 -2.71 -4.03
CA HIS A 184 13.34 -3.86 -4.31
C HIS A 184 12.49 -5.04 -4.80
N ASN A 185 12.65 -5.50 -6.04
CA ASN A 185 12.08 -6.79 -6.45
C ASN A 185 12.65 -7.95 -5.59
N TYR A 186 12.07 -9.15 -5.69
CA TYR A 186 12.46 -10.31 -4.90
C TYR A 186 13.96 -10.63 -5.02
N LYS A 187 14.53 -10.54 -6.24
CA LYS A 187 15.95 -10.78 -6.47
C LYS A 187 16.82 -9.73 -5.78
N GLU A 188 16.41 -8.48 -5.82
CA GLU A 188 17.13 -7.34 -5.24
C GLU A 188 17.03 -7.32 -3.71
N MET A 189 15.87 -7.62 -3.15
CA MET A 189 15.67 -7.82 -1.71
C MET A 189 16.63 -8.88 -1.18
N ARG A 190 16.71 -10.03 -1.85
CA ARG A 190 17.65 -11.10 -1.48
C ARG A 190 19.11 -10.66 -1.56
N LYS A 191 19.47 -9.85 -2.57
CA LYS A 191 20.82 -9.29 -2.69
C LYS A 191 21.12 -8.32 -1.56
N LEU A 192 20.17 -7.46 -1.17
CA LEU A 192 20.32 -6.54 -0.05
C LEU A 192 20.50 -7.32 1.26
N MET A 193 19.63 -8.28 1.56
CA MET A 193 19.73 -9.10 2.76
C MET A 193 21.06 -9.86 2.83
N LYS A 194 21.51 -10.43 1.70
CA LYS A 194 22.83 -11.08 1.63
C LYS A 194 23.96 -10.08 1.89
N ARG A 195 23.92 -8.90 1.29
CA ARG A 195 24.92 -7.84 1.47
C ARG A 195 25.02 -7.42 2.94
N VAL A 196 23.90 -7.20 3.63
CA VAL A 196 23.88 -6.87 5.07
C VAL A 196 24.47 -8.02 5.89
N ASN A 197 24.11 -9.27 5.58
CA ASN A 197 24.68 -10.44 6.26
C ASN A 197 26.19 -10.59 6.03
N ASP A 198 26.68 -10.28 4.83
CA ASP A 198 28.11 -10.32 4.52
C ASP A 198 28.88 -9.17 5.21
N GLU A 199 28.21 -8.04 5.48
CA GLU A 199 28.77 -6.88 6.16
C GLU A 199 28.82 -7.04 7.70
N CYS A 200 27.83 -7.71 8.27
CA CYS A 200 27.66 -7.93 9.70
C CYS A 200 27.45 -9.42 10.06
N PRO A 201 28.36 -10.33 9.67
CA PRO A 201 28.15 -11.78 9.85
C PRO A 201 28.07 -12.20 11.32
N ASP A 202 28.75 -11.47 12.21
CA ASP A 202 28.81 -11.81 13.64
C ASP A 202 27.50 -11.55 14.37
N ILE A 203 26.65 -10.66 13.84
CA ILE A 203 25.39 -10.27 14.47
C ILE A 203 24.15 -10.58 13.63
N THR A 204 24.30 -11.23 12.47
CA THR A 204 23.18 -11.49 11.58
C THR A 204 23.12 -12.94 11.11
N ARG A 205 21.89 -13.43 10.89
CA ARG A 205 21.64 -14.71 10.23
C ARG A 205 20.42 -14.65 9.34
N VAL A 206 20.60 -14.92 8.05
CA VAL A 206 19.49 -15.05 7.10
C VAL A 206 19.00 -16.49 7.04
N TYR A 207 17.70 -16.70 7.27
CA TYR A 207 17.05 -18.01 7.12
C TYR A 207 15.71 -17.89 6.37
N SER A 208 15.10 -19.03 6.06
CA SER A 208 13.81 -19.10 5.36
C SER A 208 12.79 -19.82 6.24
N ILE A 209 11.60 -19.24 6.40
CA ILE A 209 10.52 -19.88 7.18
C ILE A 209 9.67 -20.85 6.36
N GLY A 210 9.67 -20.69 5.04
CA GLY A 210 8.95 -21.54 4.10
C GLY A 210 9.12 -21.01 2.69
N LYS A 211 8.24 -21.44 1.79
CA LYS A 211 8.12 -20.92 0.42
C LYS A 211 6.68 -20.47 0.18
N SER A 212 6.52 -19.43 -0.62
CA SER A 212 5.24 -19.02 -1.20
C SER A 212 4.72 -20.07 -2.18
N TYR A 213 3.50 -19.87 -2.67
CA TYR A 213 2.90 -20.73 -3.68
C TYR A 213 3.77 -20.92 -4.93
N LEU A 214 4.34 -19.84 -5.47
CA LEU A 214 5.25 -19.90 -6.64
C LEU A 214 6.68 -20.35 -6.29
N GLY A 215 6.91 -20.80 -5.05
CA GLY A 215 8.17 -21.37 -4.61
C GLY A 215 9.22 -20.33 -4.17
N LEU A 216 8.84 -19.06 -4.01
CA LEU A 216 9.72 -18.03 -3.50
C LEU A 216 9.93 -18.22 -2.00
N LYS A 217 11.17 -18.35 -1.56
CA LYS A 217 11.52 -18.43 -0.14
C LYS A 217 11.14 -17.15 0.59
N MET A 218 10.42 -17.29 1.70
CA MET A 218 10.14 -16.20 2.65
C MET A 218 11.33 -16.07 3.60
N TYR A 219 12.17 -15.07 3.36
CA TYR A 219 13.40 -14.85 4.11
C TYR A 219 13.18 -14.01 5.35
N VAL A 220 13.86 -14.37 6.42
CA VAL A 220 13.94 -13.61 7.67
C VAL A 220 15.40 -13.24 7.90
N MET A 221 15.64 -11.99 8.30
CA MET A 221 16.93 -11.60 8.88
C MET A 221 16.82 -11.59 10.39
N GLU A 222 17.59 -12.45 11.02
CA GLU A 222 17.87 -12.43 12.44
C GLU A 222 18.99 -11.43 12.73
N ILE A 223 18.83 -10.62 13.77
CA ILE A 223 19.84 -9.68 14.26
C ILE A 223 19.92 -9.82 15.80
N SER A 224 21.07 -10.25 16.30
CA SER A 224 21.41 -10.47 17.72
C SER A 224 22.93 -10.58 17.83
N ASP A 225 23.53 -10.35 18.99
CA ASP A 225 24.95 -10.61 19.21
C ASP A 225 25.33 -12.11 19.27
N ASN A 226 24.33 -13.01 19.35
CA ASN A 226 24.53 -14.46 19.28
C ASN A 226 23.58 -15.14 18.27
N PRO A 227 23.71 -14.84 16.97
CA PRO A 227 22.75 -15.26 15.97
C PRO A 227 22.69 -16.79 15.85
N GLY A 228 21.49 -17.31 15.97
CA GLY A 228 21.12 -18.72 15.84
C GLY A 228 20.81 -19.42 17.15
N GLN A 229 21.06 -18.78 18.29
CA GLN A 229 20.85 -19.34 19.62
C GLN A 229 19.89 -18.46 20.42
N HIS A 230 19.01 -19.09 21.20
CA HIS A 230 18.15 -18.37 22.13
C HIS A 230 18.83 -18.32 23.49
N GLU A 231 18.91 -17.15 24.10
CA GLU A 231 19.48 -16.95 25.42
C GLU A 231 18.39 -16.77 26.48
N VAL A 232 18.53 -17.48 27.61
CA VAL A 232 17.52 -17.43 28.68
C VAL A 232 17.44 -16.02 29.25
N GLY A 233 16.27 -15.40 29.12
CA GLY A 233 16.02 -14.03 29.57
C GLY A 233 16.16 -12.98 28.47
N GLU A 234 16.66 -13.35 27.29
CA GLU A 234 16.67 -12.49 26.11
C GLU A 234 15.31 -12.57 25.39
N PRO A 235 14.58 -11.45 25.21
CA PRO A 235 13.31 -11.44 24.51
C PRO A 235 13.50 -11.63 23.00
N GLU A 236 12.63 -12.46 22.41
CA GLU A 236 12.51 -12.61 20.95
C GLU A 236 11.48 -11.59 20.43
N PHE A 237 11.89 -10.73 19.51
CA PHE A 237 11.05 -9.72 18.88
C PHE A 237 10.92 -9.98 17.37
N ARG A 238 9.77 -9.62 16.78
CA ARG A 238 9.63 -9.65 15.31
C ARG A 238 8.91 -8.47 14.69
N TYR A 239 9.35 -8.11 13.49
CA TYR A 239 8.54 -7.36 12.54
C TYR A 239 8.20 -8.23 11.33
N VAL A 240 6.96 -8.12 10.88
CA VAL A 240 6.46 -8.72 9.63
C VAL A 240 5.97 -7.60 8.72
N ALA A 241 6.23 -7.72 7.42
CA ALA A 241 5.70 -6.81 6.43
C ALA A 241 5.34 -7.53 5.13
N GLY A 242 4.60 -6.83 4.27
CA GLY A 242 4.26 -7.30 2.94
C GLY A 242 3.42 -8.57 2.96
N MET A 243 2.49 -8.70 3.92
CA MET A 243 1.47 -9.76 3.89
C MET A 243 0.45 -9.50 2.78
N HIS A 244 0.13 -8.22 2.53
CA HIS A 244 -0.43 -7.77 1.27
C HIS A 244 0.72 -7.30 0.38
N GLY A 245 0.88 -7.91 -0.79
CA GLY A 245 2.03 -7.67 -1.64
C GLY A 245 2.09 -6.25 -2.20
N ASN A 246 0.96 -5.58 -2.40
CA ASN A 246 0.91 -4.18 -2.84
C ASN A 246 1.09 -3.15 -1.71
N GLU A 247 1.13 -3.56 -0.45
CA GLU A 247 1.38 -2.69 0.70
C GLU A 247 2.89 -2.60 0.99
N VAL A 248 3.60 -1.90 0.10
CA VAL A 248 5.06 -2.02 -0.05
C VAL A 248 5.88 -1.29 1.03
N LEU A 249 5.33 -0.24 1.66
CA LEU A 249 6.12 0.63 2.54
C LEU A 249 6.80 -0.15 3.69
N GLY A 250 6.06 -1.04 4.35
CA GLY A 250 6.60 -1.86 5.44
C GLY A 250 7.77 -2.73 5.00
N ARG A 251 7.72 -3.30 3.79
CA ARG A 251 8.80 -4.12 3.22
C ARG A 251 10.09 -3.33 3.13
N GLU A 252 10.04 -2.14 2.54
CA GLU A 252 11.23 -1.31 2.33
C GLU A 252 11.77 -0.74 3.66
N LEU A 253 10.88 -0.38 4.60
CA LEU A 253 11.27 0.02 5.95
C LEU A 253 12.05 -1.09 6.68
N LEU A 254 11.62 -2.36 6.56
CA LEU A 254 12.36 -3.47 7.18
C LEU A 254 13.72 -3.69 6.50
N LEU A 255 13.83 -3.52 5.18
CA LEU A 255 15.12 -3.61 4.49
C LEU A 255 16.07 -2.47 4.90
N ASN A 256 15.55 -1.25 5.05
CA ASN A 256 16.34 -0.12 5.55
C ASN A 256 16.71 -0.30 7.02
N LEU A 257 15.83 -0.87 7.85
CA LEU A 257 16.12 -1.19 9.25
C LEU A 257 17.27 -2.21 9.37
N MET A 258 17.31 -3.22 8.49
CA MET A 258 18.43 -4.18 8.43
C MET A 258 19.76 -3.49 8.16
N GLU A 259 19.82 -2.62 7.14
CA GLU A 259 21.04 -1.84 6.84
C GLU A 259 21.43 -0.91 7.99
N TYR A 260 20.45 -0.23 8.59
CA TYR A 260 20.65 0.70 9.70
C TYR A 260 21.22 0.01 10.93
N LEU A 261 20.60 -1.08 11.41
CA LEU A 261 21.04 -1.80 12.61
C LEU A 261 22.46 -2.35 12.43
N CYS A 262 22.77 -2.94 11.28
CA CYS A 262 24.11 -3.43 10.98
C CYS A 262 25.16 -2.30 11.03
N ARG A 263 24.92 -1.19 10.32
CA ARG A 263 25.90 -0.10 10.24
C ARG A 263 26.10 0.62 11.56
N GLU A 264 25.01 0.94 12.26
CA GLU A 264 25.08 1.65 13.53
C GLU A 264 25.68 0.79 14.64
N PHE A 265 25.44 -0.52 14.63
CA PHE A 265 26.13 -1.45 15.52
C PHE A 265 27.65 -1.42 15.30
N ARG A 266 28.09 -1.49 14.03
CA ARG A 266 29.52 -1.42 13.67
C ARG A 266 30.18 -0.09 14.01
N LEU A 267 29.41 1.01 13.97
CA LEU A 267 29.86 2.33 14.39
C LEU A 267 29.89 2.49 15.92
N GLY A 268 29.39 1.51 16.68
CA GLY A 268 29.35 1.54 18.13
C GLY A 268 28.30 2.50 18.69
N ASN A 269 27.19 2.73 17.96
CA ASN A 269 26.07 3.53 18.46
C ASN A 269 25.50 2.87 19.72
N PRO A 270 25.60 3.51 20.91
CA PRO A 270 25.27 2.85 22.18
C PRO A 270 23.85 2.30 22.23
N ARG A 271 22.89 3.00 21.61
CA ARG A 271 21.49 2.57 21.57
C ARG A 271 21.31 1.30 20.74
N VAL A 272 21.97 1.22 19.57
CA VAL A 272 21.85 0.08 18.67
C VAL A 272 22.63 -1.12 19.21
N VAL A 273 23.82 -0.89 19.76
CA VAL A 273 24.60 -1.94 20.43
C VAL A 273 23.77 -2.57 21.54
N GLN A 274 23.22 -1.76 22.47
CA GLN A 274 22.37 -2.26 23.54
C GLN A 274 21.15 -3.03 23.01
N LEU A 275 20.46 -2.48 22.01
CA LEU A 275 19.28 -3.13 21.42
C LEU A 275 19.61 -4.50 20.82
N VAL A 276 20.73 -4.64 20.11
CA VAL A 276 21.13 -5.91 19.47
C VAL A 276 21.69 -6.92 20.47
N THR A 277 22.29 -6.48 21.58
CA THR A 277 22.83 -7.37 22.63
C THR A 277 21.79 -7.82 23.66
N GLU A 278 20.68 -7.09 23.79
CA GLU A 278 19.65 -7.38 24.79
C GLU A 278 18.35 -7.91 24.15
N THR A 279 18.30 -8.11 22.83
CA THR A 279 17.09 -8.54 22.13
C THR A 279 17.44 -9.29 20.85
N ARG A 280 16.77 -10.43 20.66
CA ARG A 280 16.86 -11.19 19.43
C ARG A 280 15.78 -10.77 18.45
N ILE A 281 16.19 -10.05 17.41
CA ILE A 281 15.29 -9.38 16.46
C ILE A 281 15.14 -10.22 15.20
N HIS A 282 13.91 -10.46 14.78
CA HIS A 282 13.60 -11.15 13.53
C HIS A 282 12.78 -10.29 12.58
N LEU A 283 13.32 -10.02 11.39
CA LEU A 283 12.71 -9.14 10.39
C LEU A 283 12.29 -9.94 9.15
N LEU A 284 10.98 -10.06 8.91
CA LEU A 284 10.38 -10.68 7.72
C LEU A 284 9.86 -9.58 6.77
N PRO A 285 10.64 -9.15 5.76
CA PRO A 285 10.27 -8.04 4.88
C PRO A 285 9.13 -8.37 3.91
N SER A 286 8.85 -9.65 3.66
CA SER A 286 7.84 -10.04 2.68
C SER A 286 7.26 -11.41 3.00
N MET A 287 6.07 -11.39 3.61
CA MET A 287 5.27 -12.60 3.83
C MET A 287 4.60 -13.08 2.53
N ASN A 288 4.16 -12.17 1.65
CA ASN A 288 3.58 -12.46 0.33
C ASN A 288 4.48 -11.96 -0.82
N PRO A 289 5.59 -12.67 -1.12
CA PRO A 289 6.48 -12.26 -2.21
C PRO A 289 5.84 -12.41 -3.59
N ASP A 290 4.88 -13.32 -3.76
CA ASP A 290 4.21 -13.56 -5.05
C ASP A 290 3.29 -12.39 -5.44
N GLY A 291 2.47 -11.92 -4.49
CA GLY A 291 1.65 -10.72 -4.66
C GLY A 291 2.50 -9.49 -4.91
N TYR A 292 3.62 -9.35 -4.20
CA TYR A 292 4.54 -8.22 -4.38
C TYR A 292 5.18 -8.21 -5.77
N GLU A 293 5.64 -9.34 -6.31
CA GLU A 293 6.20 -9.38 -7.67
C GLU A 293 5.18 -8.98 -8.74
N THR A 294 3.89 -9.20 -8.48
CA THR A 294 2.80 -8.75 -9.35
C THR A 294 2.64 -7.23 -9.27
N ALA A 295 2.55 -6.67 -8.07
CA ALA A 295 2.44 -5.23 -7.87
C ALA A 295 3.69 -4.47 -8.37
N TYR A 296 4.89 -4.99 -8.09
CA TYR A 296 6.16 -4.39 -8.50
C TYR A 296 6.27 -4.24 -10.03
N LYS A 297 5.78 -5.21 -10.80
CA LYS A 297 5.82 -5.15 -12.27
C LYS A 297 4.90 -4.07 -12.84
N LEU A 298 3.77 -3.81 -12.19
CA LEU A 298 2.80 -2.80 -12.62
C LEU A 298 3.20 -1.39 -12.19
N GLY A 299 3.84 -1.26 -11.02
CA GLY A 299 4.11 0.04 -10.39
C GLY A 299 2.98 0.47 -9.47
N SER A 300 3.24 1.50 -8.64
CA SER A 300 2.32 1.95 -7.58
C SER A 300 0.96 2.35 -8.15
N GLU A 301 0.99 3.13 -9.23
CA GLU A 301 -0.19 3.79 -9.79
C GLU A 301 -1.13 2.77 -10.45
N LEU A 302 -0.57 1.72 -11.07
CA LEU A 302 -1.33 0.71 -11.82
C LEU A 302 -1.71 -0.51 -10.98
N SER A 303 -1.05 -0.74 -9.85
CA SER A 303 -1.42 -1.84 -8.95
C SER A 303 -2.74 -1.54 -8.21
N GLY A 304 -2.94 -0.27 -7.83
CA GLY A 304 -4.08 0.15 -7.05
C GLY A 304 -4.27 -0.67 -5.76
N TRP A 305 -5.51 -0.79 -5.30
CA TRP A 305 -5.86 -1.44 -4.04
C TRP A 305 -5.90 -2.97 -4.10
N ALA A 306 -6.02 -3.53 -5.31
CA ALA A 306 -6.34 -4.94 -5.52
C ALA A 306 -5.13 -5.74 -6.04
N MET A 307 -4.43 -5.24 -7.06
CA MET A 307 -3.44 -6.06 -7.77
C MET A 307 -2.21 -6.30 -6.89
N GLY A 308 -1.97 -7.57 -6.57
CA GLY A 308 -0.88 -7.99 -5.69
C GLY A 308 -1.21 -7.99 -4.20
N ARG A 309 -2.45 -7.66 -3.79
CA ARG A 309 -2.90 -7.77 -2.40
C ARG A 309 -2.94 -9.22 -1.93
N TRP A 310 -3.68 -10.06 -2.63
CA TRP A 310 -3.84 -11.49 -2.33
C TRP A 310 -2.61 -12.32 -2.70
N THR A 311 -2.54 -13.55 -2.21
CA THR A 311 -1.59 -14.54 -2.71
C THR A 311 -1.85 -14.86 -4.19
N TYR A 312 -0.96 -15.62 -4.82
CA TYR A 312 -1.17 -16.13 -6.17
C TYR A 312 -2.49 -16.91 -6.32
N GLU A 313 -2.93 -17.58 -5.25
CA GLU A 313 -4.18 -18.36 -5.21
C GLU A 313 -5.43 -17.51 -4.97
N GLY A 314 -5.29 -16.20 -4.77
CA GLY A 314 -6.40 -15.30 -4.46
C GLY A 314 -6.81 -15.33 -2.97
N ILE A 315 -5.93 -15.77 -2.07
CA ILE A 315 -6.20 -15.81 -0.62
C ILE A 315 -5.70 -14.53 0.05
N ASP A 316 -6.51 -13.94 0.92
CA ASP A 316 -6.10 -12.79 1.74
C ASP A 316 -5.44 -13.33 3.00
N LEU A 317 -4.13 -13.12 3.14
CA LEU A 317 -3.35 -13.70 4.24
C LEU A 317 -3.79 -13.17 5.60
N ASN A 318 -4.37 -11.97 5.69
CA ASN A 318 -4.83 -11.40 6.96
C ASN A 318 -6.18 -12.00 7.39
N HIS A 319 -6.87 -12.70 6.49
CA HIS A 319 -8.11 -13.42 6.76
C HIS A 319 -7.92 -14.94 6.68
N ASN A 320 -6.67 -15.41 6.69
CA ASN A 320 -6.33 -16.82 6.52
C ASN A 320 -5.71 -17.48 7.76
N PHE A 321 -5.59 -16.75 8.87
CA PHE A 321 -5.25 -17.32 10.17
C PHE A 321 -6.49 -17.91 10.85
N ALA A 322 -6.28 -18.92 11.69
CA ALA A 322 -7.38 -19.56 12.41
C ALA A 322 -8.06 -18.55 13.34
N ASP A 323 -9.38 -18.44 13.23
CA ASP A 323 -10.18 -17.68 14.19
C ASP A 323 -10.21 -18.44 15.52
N LEU A 324 -9.52 -17.89 16.51
CA LEU A 324 -9.52 -18.37 17.90
C LEU A 324 -10.40 -17.48 18.79
N ASN A 325 -10.89 -16.35 18.27
CA ASN A 325 -11.67 -15.37 19.01
C ASN A 325 -13.06 -15.93 19.31
N THR A 326 -13.71 -16.51 18.29
CA THR A 326 -15.05 -17.11 18.45
C THR A 326 -15.05 -18.17 19.55
N ALA A 327 -14.09 -19.11 19.52
CA ALA A 327 -14.01 -20.16 20.53
C ALA A 327 -13.73 -19.62 21.95
N LEU A 328 -12.88 -18.59 22.07
CA LEU A 328 -12.61 -17.92 23.35
C LEU A 328 -13.87 -17.23 23.88
N TRP A 329 -14.54 -16.43 23.06
CA TRP A 329 -15.71 -15.66 23.48
C TRP A 329 -16.89 -16.55 23.80
N ASP A 330 -17.13 -17.61 23.04
CA ASP A 330 -18.13 -18.62 23.37
C ASP A 330 -17.83 -19.26 24.74
N ALA A 331 -16.57 -19.56 25.03
CA ALA A 331 -16.18 -20.12 26.33
C ALA A 331 -16.31 -19.11 27.48
N GLU A 332 -16.00 -17.83 27.24
CA GLU A 332 -16.22 -16.74 28.20
C GLU A 332 -17.71 -16.54 28.50
N ASP A 333 -18.57 -16.55 27.48
CA ASP A 333 -20.02 -16.39 27.63
C ASP A 333 -20.67 -17.55 28.39
N ASN A 334 -20.03 -18.72 28.41
CA ASN A 334 -20.46 -19.90 29.15
C ASN A 334 -19.71 -20.10 30.49
N ASP A 335 -18.95 -19.10 30.96
CA ASP A 335 -18.17 -19.15 32.21
C ASP A 335 -17.16 -20.33 32.30
N LEU A 336 -16.63 -20.78 31.15
CA LEU A 336 -15.72 -21.93 31.06
C LEU A 336 -14.24 -21.53 31.25
N VAL A 337 -13.92 -20.24 31.16
CA VAL A 337 -12.54 -19.71 31.20
C VAL A 337 -12.15 -19.32 32.64
N PRO A 338 -10.95 -19.68 33.15
CA PRO A 338 -9.87 -20.42 32.49
C PRO A 338 -9.86 -21.92 32.80
N HIS A 339 -10.84 -22.43 33.55
CA HIS A 339 -10.77 -23.75 34.18
C HIS A 339 -11.10 -24.91 33.23
N GLU A 340 -12.10 -24.73 32.37
CA GLU A 340 -12.54 -25.71 31.38
C GLU A 340 -12.06 -25.36 29.97
N PHE A 341 -11.80 -24.08 29.70
CA PHE A 341 -11.23 -23.58 28.45
C PHE A 341 -10.08 -22.62 28.73
N PRO A 342 -8.91 -22.75 28.08
CA PRO A 342 -7.74 -21.93 28.40
C PRO A 342 -7.90 -20.49 27.87
N ASN A 343 -7.45 -19.50 28.65
CA ASN A 343 -7.40 -18.10 28.23
C ASN A 343 -6.13 -17.72 27.45
N HIS A 344 -5.24 -18.69 27.20
CA HIS A 344 -3.99 -18.53 26.48
C HIS A 344 -3.61 -19.84 25.77
N TYR A 345 -2.81 -19.77 24.72
CA TYR A 345 -2.40 -20.96 23.95
C TYR A 345 -3.59 -21.83 23.50
N ILE A 346 -4.66 -21.18 23.03
CA ILE A 346 -5.84 -21.85 22.47
C ILE A 346 -5.36 -22.72 21.28
N PRO A 347 -5.71 -24.01 21.24
CA PRO A 347 -5.25 -24.90 20.18
C PRO A 347 -5.81 -24.46 18.82
N ILE A 348 -4.96 -24.53 17.79
CA ILE A 348 -5.40 -24.34 16.41
C ILE A 348 -6.39 -25.46 16.07
N PRO A 349 -7.55 -25.16 15.46
CA PRO A 349 -8.54 -26.17 15.10
C PRO A 349 -7.94 -27.27 14.21
N GLU A 350 -8.28 -28.53 14.48
CA GLU A 350 -7.69 -29.68 13.77
C GLU A 350 -7.85 -29.58 12.24
N TYR A 351 -8.97 -29.03 11.78
CA TYR A 351 -9.25 -28.87 10.35
C TYR A 351 -8.22 -27.99 9.62
N TYR A 352 -7.52 -27.08 10.31
CA TYR A 352 -6.45 -26.25 9.72
C TYR A 352 -5.26 -27.09 9.22
N THR A 353 -5.09 -28.30 9.76
CA THR A 353 -4.02 -29.23 9.40
C THR A 353 -4.37 -30.14 8.23
N PHE A 354 -5.64 -30.17 7.81
CA PHE A 354 -6.08 -31.05 6.75
C PHE A 354 -5.52 -30.60 5.39
N ALA A 355 -5.20 -31.58 4.53
CA ALA A 355 -4.64 -31.31 3.20
C ALA A 355 -5.59 -30.53 2.28
N ASN A 356 -6.90 -30.60 2.52
CA ASN A 356 -7.93 -29.88 1.78
C ASN A 356 -8.32 -28.53 2.42
N ALA A 357 -7.69 -28.14 3.52
CA ALA A 357 -7.96 -26.85 4.15
C ALA A 357 -7.40 -25.72 3.28
N THR A 358 -8.22 -24.69 3.05
CA THR A 358 -7.85 -23.47 2.30
C THR A 358 -6.95 -22.58 3.15
N VAL A 359 -5.77 -23.07 3.47
CA VAL A 359 -4.73 -22.34 4.20
C VAL A 359 -3.55 -22.16 3.24
N ALA A 360 -3.15 -20.93 3.03
CA ALA A 360 -2.04 -20.58 2.15
C ALA A 360 -0.71 -21.13 2.72
N PRO A 361 0.26 -21.54 1.87
CA PRO A 361 1.57 -21.99 2.33
C PRO A 361 2.32 -20.91 3.14
N GLU A 362 2.08 -19.63 2.85
CA GLU A 362 2.61 -18.48 3.59
C GLU A 362 2.09 -18.46 5.04
N THR A 363 0.77 -18.62 5.23
CA THR A 363 0.14 -18.68 6.54
C THR A 363 0.70 -19.86 7.36
N ARG A 364 0.78 -21.05 6.76
CA ARG A 364 1.34 -22.24 7.44
C ARG A 364 2.78 -22.00 7.89
N ALA A 365 3.61 -21.40 7.03
CA ALA A 365 5.00 -21.09 7.36
C ALA A 365 5.12 -20.08 8.51
N VAL A 366 4.23 -19.09 8.60
CA VAL A 366 4.23 -18.13 9.72
C VAL A 366 3.74 -18.76 11.01
N ILE A 367 2.71 -19.63 10.97
CA ILE A 367 2.25 -20.40 12.13
C ILE A 367 3.40 -21.28 12.67
N ASP A 368 4.03 -22.05 11.80
CA ASP A 368 5.20 -22.88 12.15
C ASP A 368 6.32 -22.03 12.75
N TRP A 369 6.55 -20.83 12.20
CA TRP A 369 7.57 -19.93 12.68
C TRP A 369 7.25 -19.37 14.08
N MET A 370 5.98 -19.02 14.34
CA MET A 370 5.50 -18.59 15.65
C MET A 370 5.64 -19.67 16.71
N GLN A 371 5.51 -20.95 16.33
CA GLN A 371 5.68 -22.07 17.25
C GLN A 371 7.14 -22.41 17.55
N ARG A 372 8.08 -21.99 16.70
CA ARG A 372 9.52 -22.30 16.84
C ARG A 372 10.26 -21.35 17.78
N TYR A 373 9.82 -20.10 17.90
CA TYR A 373 10.48 -19.07 18.70
C TYR A 373 9.52 -18.48 19.73
N PRO A 374 9.97 -18.23 20.98
CA PRO A 374 9.13 -17.64 22.01
C PRO A 374 8.98 -16.11 21.83
N PHE A 375 8.34 -15.68 20.74
CA PHE A 375 8.11 -14.25 20.45
C PHE A 375 7.32 -13.57 21.58
N VAL A 376 7.87 -12.46 22.10
CA VAL A 376 7.27 -11.68 23.19
C VAL A 376 6.49 -10.49 22.65
N LEU A 377 7.05 -9.79 21.66
CA LEU A 377 6.43 -8.63 21.02
C LEU A 377 6.57 -8.73 19.50
N SER A 378 5.54 -8.28 18.81
CA SER A 378 5.43 -8.36 17.36
C SER A 378 4.68 -7.16 16.83
N ALA A 379 5.02 -6.73 15.64
CA ALA A 379 4.20 -5.81 14.86
C ALA A 379 4.21 -6.20 13.39
N ASN A 380 3.07 -6.07 12.74
CA ASN A 380 2.89 -6.34 11.32
C ASN A 380 2.56 -5.03 10.59
N LEU A 381 3.33 -4.73 9.54
CA LEU A 381 3.27 -3.45 8.84
C LEU A 381 2.39 -3.54 7.60
N HIS A 382 1.40 -2.65 7.54
CA HIS A 382 0.42 -2.52 6.46
C HIS A 382 0.56 -1.18 5.73
N GLY A 383 -0.17 -1.05 4.62
CA GLY A 383 -0.35 0.19 3.87
C GLY A 383 -1.84 0.49 3.66
N GLY A 384 -2.18 1.77 3.53
CA GLY A 384 -3.54 2.23 3.24
C GLY A 384 -4.06 3.28 4.22
N GLU A 385 -3.59 3.25 5.47
CA GLU A 385 -3.99 4.19 6.53
C GLU A 385 -2.79 4.55 7.42
N LEU A 386 -2.85 5.66 8.16
CA LEU A 386 -1.83 6.06 9.13
C LEU A 386 -2.35 5.90 10.56
N VAL A 387 -2.37 4.65 11.03
CA VAL A 387 -2.86 4.28 12.36
C VAL A 387 -2.11 3.06 12.89
N VAL A 388 -2.07 2.89 14.21
CA VAL A 388 -1.67 1.65 14.87
C VAL A 388 -2.92 0.96 15.39
N THR A 389 -3.23 -0.22 14.87
CA THR A 389 -4.32 -1.07 15.36
C THR A 389 -3.78 -2.11 16.34
N TYR A 390 -4.62 -2.53 17.28
CA TYR A 390 -4.26 -3.52 18.28
C TYR A 390 -5.47 -4.43 18.59
N PRO A 391 -5.24 -5.65 19.12
CA PRO A 391 -6.31 -6.60 19.30
C PRO A 391 -7.43 -6.11 20.25
N PHE A 392 -8.68 -6.54 20.04
CA PHE A 392 -9.12 -7.48 18.99
C PHE A 392 -9.52 -6.77 17.69
N ASP A 393 -9.19 -7.38 16.54
CA ASP A 393 -9.58 -6.87 15.21
C ASP A 393 -11.02 -7.25 14.80
N MET A 394 -11.60 -8.28 15.42
CA MET A 394 -12.95 -8.77 15.12
C MET A 394 -13.99 -8.22 16.11
N THR A 395 -15.23 -8.04 15.65
CA THR A 395 -16.36 -7.71 16.52
C THR A 395 -16.94 -8.95 17.19
N ARG A 396 -17.16 -8.92 18.52
CA ARG A 396 -17.82 -10.02 19.25
C ARG A 396 -19.27 -10.21 18.79
N THR A 397 -19.96 -9.13 18.44
CA THR A 397 -21.31 -9.17 17.87
C THR A 397 -21.27 -9.29 16.34
N TYR A 398 -21.68 -10.43 15.78
CA TYR A 398 -21.53 -10.76 14.34
C TYR A 398 -22.18 -9.77 13.36
N TRP A 399 -23.23 -9.04 13.75
CA TRP A 399 -23.91 -8.07 12.88
C TRP A 399 -23.42 -6.63 13.02
N LYS A 400 -22.50 -6.36 13.97
CA LYS A 400 -21.94 -5.02 14.14
C LYS A 400 -20.69 -4.88 13.28
N ALA A 401 -20.66 -3.80 12.49
CA ALA A 401 -19.48 -3.40 11.73
C ALA A 401 -18.37 -2.82 12.62
N GLN A 402 -18.73 -2.20 13.76
CA GLN A 402 -17.78 -1.58 14.69
C GLN A 402 -18.24 -1.79 16.13
N GLU A 403 -17.34 -2.29 16.96
CA GLU A 403 -17.55 -2.49 18.39
C GLU A 403 -16.20 -2.49 19.11
N LEU A 404 -16.12 -1.82 20.25
CA LEU A 404 -14.92 -1.86 21.09
C LEU A 404 -14.87 -3.20 21.82
N ASN A 405 -13.87 -4.02 21.50
CA ASN A 405 -13.65 -5.33 22.12
C ASN A 405 -12.27 -5.35 22.80
N PRO A 406 -12.16 -4.86 24.05
CA PRO A 406 -10.89 -4.77 24.74
C PRO A 406 -10.37 -6.16 25.11
N THR A 407 -9.05 -6.33 25.03
CA THR A 407 -8.38 -7.52 25.58
C THR A 407 -8.21 -7.39 27.10
N ALA A 408 -7.92 -8.50 27.77
CA ALA A 408 -7.47 -8.48 29.18
C ALA A 408 -6.21 -7.61 29.39
N GLY A 409 -5.42 -7.37 28.33
CA GLY A 409 -4.22 -6.53 28.31
C GLY A 409 -4.40 -5.15 27.70
N ASP A 410 -5.63 -4.62 27.55
CA ASP A 410 -5.92 -3.35 26.84
C ASP A 410 -5.04 -2.17 27.31
N GLY A 411 -4.82 -2.06 28.63
CA GLY A 411 -3.96 -1.00 29.18
C GLY A 411 -2.49 -1.10 28.77
N GLY A 412 -2.00 -2.29 28.44
CA GLY A 412 -0.68 -2.52 27.87
C GLY A 412 -0.63 -2.18 26.39
N PHE A 413 -1.60 -2.68 25.60
CA PHE A 413 -1.68 -2.41 24.17
C PHE A 413 -1.82 -0.93 23.83
N ARG A 414 -2.57 -0.16 24.62
CA ARG A 414 -2.69 1.29 24.42
C ARG A 414 -1.38 2.08 24.63
N ARG A 415 -0.38 1.48 25.26
CA ARG A 415 0.93 2.11 25.55
C ARG A 415 2.03 1.66 24.59
N LEU A 416 1.87 0.49 23.98
CA LEU A 416 2.72 0.01 22.89
C LEU A 416 2.46 0.86 21.64
#